data_AF-A0A2W0ECE2-F1
#
_entry.id   AF-A0A2W0ECE2-F1
#
_cell.length_a   1.000
_cell.length_b   1.000
_cell.length_c   1.000
_cell.angle_alpha   90.00
_cell.angle_beta   90.00
_cell.angle_gamma   90.00
#
_symmetry.space_group_name_H-M   'P 1'
#
loop_
_entity.id
_entity.type
_entity.pdbx_description
1 polymer ?
#
loop_
_entity_poly.entity_id
_entity_poly.type
_entity_poly.pdbx_seq_one_letter_code
_entity_poly.pdbx_strand_id
1 'polypeptide(L)'
;MAKYLLLFAALLCAGVAHADNSKANAPVVVDSDGFKEPLSKLKFNPGLDQREFERSTLSALAVYDPLEEWNRRVYHFNYRFDQWVFLPVVNGYRYVTPSFLRTGVSNFFNNLGDVPNLLNSLLQLKGQRSLETTGRLLLNTTIGIAGLWDPATAMGLPRQSEDFGQTLGFYGVP
;
A
#
# COMPACT_ATOMS: atom_id res chain seq x y z
N MET A 1 -39.97 -20.02 -8.49
CA MET A 1 -38.84 -19.16 -8.05
C MET A 1 -38.40 -19.55 -6.63
N ALA A 2 -37.88 -20.76 -6.42
CA ALA A 2 -37.47 -21.22 -5.08
C ALA A 2 -36.22 -22.13 -5.07
N LYS A 3 -35.59 -22.38 -6.23
CA LYS A 3 -34.41 -23.26 -6.31
C LYS A 3 -33.07 -22.56 -6.08
N TYR A 4 -33.03 -21.22 -6.19
CA TYR A 4 -31.80 -20.43 -5.95
C TYR A 4 -31.69 -19.89 -4.52
N LEU A 5 -32.77 -19.95 -3.72
CA LEU A 5 -32.78 -19.47 -2.34
C LEU A 5 -32.03 -20.43 -1.38
N LEU A 6 -32.02 -21.73 -1.69
CA LEU A 6 -31.34 -22.75 -0.87
C LEU A 6 -29.81 -22.77 -1.06
N LEU A 7 -29.31 -22.34 -2.22
CA LEU A 7 -27.86 -22.26 -2.47
C LEU A 7 -27.21 -21.04 -1.80
N PHE A 8 -27.95 -19.97 -1.57
CA PHE A 8 -27.46 -18.80 -0.84
C PHE A 8 -27.45 -19.00 0.69
N ALA A 9 -28.38 -19.80 1.24
CA ALA A 9 -28.40 -20.12 2.67
C ALA A 9 -27.28 -21.11 3.07
N ALA A 10 -26.86 -22.01 2.16
CA ALA A 10 -25.78 -22.95 2.42
C ALA A 10 -24.38 -22.32 2.46
N LEU A 11 -24.22 -21.08 1.95
CA LEU A 11 -22.93 -20.39 1.93
C LEU A 11 -22.62 -19.60 3.22
N LEU A 12 -23.58 -19.53 4.17
CA LEU A 12 -23.46 -18.72 5.40
C LEU A 12 -23.24 -19.53 6.68
N CYS A 13 -23.11 -20.86 6.62
CA CYS A 13 -23.03 -21.71 7.82
C CYS A 13 -21.76 -22.57 7.96
N ALA A 14 -20.72 -22.39 7.15
CA ALA A 14 -19.47 -23.13 7.30
C ALA A 14 -18.37 -22.23 7.90
N GLY A 15 -18.26 -22.21 9.24
CA GLY A 15 -17.17 -21.48 9.89
C GLY A 15 -17.22 -21.38 11.41
N VAL A 16 -17.79 -22.35 12.14
CA VAL A 16 -17.46 -22.47 13.57
C VAL A 16 -16.07 -23.10 13.68
N ALA A 17 -15.04 -22.25 13.67
CA ALA A 17 -13.71 -22.67 14.08
C ALA A 17 -13.73 -22.88 15.59
N HIS A 18 -13.84 -24.14 16.04
CA HIS A 18 -13.48 -24.52 17.39
C HIS A 18 -11.98 -24.23 17.57
N ALA A 19 -11.65 -23.23 18.39
CA ALA A 19 -10.28 -22.97 18.83
C ALA A 19 -9.89 -24.07 19.84
N ASP A 20 -9.26 -25.12 19.33
CA ASP A 20 -8.64 -26.15 20.16
C ASP A 20 -7.32 -25.62 20.72
N ASN A 21 -7.34 -25.18 21.97
CA ASN A 21 -6.19 -24.61 22.70
C ASN A 21 -5.11 -25.65 23.05
N SER A 22 -5.26 -26.91 22.63
CA SER A 22 -4.25 -27.96 22.84
C SER A 22 -2.99 -27.80 21.97
N LYS A 23 -3.02 -26.94 20.95
CA LYS A 23 -1.87 -26.68 20.03
C LYS A 23 -0.89 -25.61 20.50
N ALA A 24 -1.09 -24.99 21.66
CA ALA A 24 -0.17 -23.97 22.20
C ALA A 24 1.25 -24.50 22.49
N ASN A 25 1.45 -25.82 22.55
CA ASN A 25 2.74 -26.47 22.82
C ASN A 25 3.29 -27.30 21.64
N ALA A 26 2.76 -27.15 20.42
CA ALA A 26 3.38 -27.78 19.26
C ALA A 26 4.67 -27.01 18.87
N PRO A 27 5.79 -27.68 18.56
CA PRO A 27 6.97 -27.00 18.04
C PRO A 27 6.57 -26.21 16.79
N VAL A 28 6.86 -24.91 16.79
CA VAL A 28 6.50 -24.00 15.71
C VAL A 28 7.23 -24.49 14.46
N VAL A 29 6.49 -25.08 13.52
CA VAL A 29 7.05 -25.45 12.21
C VAL A 29 7.44 -24.15 11.52
N VAL A 30 8.76 -23.96 11.38
CA VAL A 30 9.36 -22.82 10.69
C VAL A 30 9.09 -23.03 9.20
N ASP A 31 8.16 -22.24 8.65
CA ASP A 31 8.02 -22.14 7.21
C ASP A 31 9.34 -21.59 6.63
N SER A 32 9.91 -22.25 5.62
CA SER A 32 11.19 -21.90 4.97
C SER A 32 11.30 -20.44 4.53
N ASP A 33 10.15 -19.81 4.39
CA ASP A 33 9.90 -18.48 3.86
C ASP A 33 10.40 -17.38 4.83
N GLY A 34 10.73 -17.71 6.09
CA GLY A 34 11.32 -16.78 7.06
C GLY A 34 10.34 -15.75 7.64
N PHE A 35 9.04 -15.97 7.46
CA PHE A 35 7.98 -15.02 7.85
C PHE A 35 7.79 -14.87 9.36
N LYS A 36 7.89 -15.99 10.10
CA LYS A 36 7.68 -15.98 11.55
C LYS A 36 8.92 -15.52 12.30
N GLU A 37 10.09 -15.69 11.70
CA GLU A 37 11.39 -15.35 12.29
C GLU A 37 12.26 -14.60 11.28
N PRO A 38 11.89 -13.37 10.88
CA PRO A 38 12.61 -12.61 9.86
C PRO A 38 14.05 -12.29 10.26
N LEU A 39 14.34 -12.33 11.57
CA LEU A 39 15.66 -12.06 12.13
C LEU A 39 16.61 -13.27 12.09
N SER A 40 16.09 -14.49 11.90
CA SER A 40 16.90 -15.73 11.92
C SER A 40 17.95 -15.79 10.81
N LYS A 41 17.75 -15.04 9.71
CA LYS A 41 18.63 -15.03 8.53
C LYS A 41 19.53 -13.80 8.43
N LEU A 42 19.46 -12.86 9.39
CA LEU A 42 20.26 -11.64 9.33
C LEU A 42 21.73 -11.93 9.69
N LYS A 43 22.65 -11.52 8.82
CA LYS A 43 24.09 -11.53 9.08
C LYS A 43 24.51 -10.16 9.62
N PHE A 44 24.90 -10.09 10.88
CA PHE A 44 25.39 -8.86 11.49
C PHE A 44 26.80 -8.53 10.99
N ASN A 45 27.02 -7.28 10.59
CA ASN A 45 28.35 -6.77 10.23
C ASN A 45 29.12 -6.47 11.52
N PRO A 46 30.25 -7.16 11.81
CA PRO A 46 30.96 -7.03 13.07
C PRO A 46 31.76 -5.70 13.22
N GLY A 47 31.86 -4.88 12.16
CA GLY A 47 32.68 -3.66 12.13
C GLY A 47 31.95 -2.35 12.47
N LEU A 48 30.64 -2.38 12.72
CA LEU A 48 29.87 -1.23 13.20
C LEU A 48 29.61 -1.43 14.68
N ASP A 49 30.01 -0.45 15.50
CA ASP A 49 29.88 -0.49 16.96
C ASP A 49 28.41 -0.81 17.30
N GLN A 50 28.15 -2.02 17.79
CA GLN A 50 26.83 -2.67 17.87
C GLN A 50 25.79 -1.84 18.64
N ARG A 51 26.24 -0.85 19.42
CA ARG A 51 25.43 0.01 20.28
C ARG A 51 24.46 0.94 19.54
N GLU A 52 24.74 1.35 18.29
CA GLU A 52 23.83 2.21 17.52
C GLU A 52 22.73 1.45 16.77
N PHE A 53 23.01 0.21 16.36
CA PHE A 53 22.06 -0.62 15.60
C PHE A 53 21.04 -1.33 16.52
N GLU A 54 21.34 -1.55 17.80
CA GLU A 54 20.49 -2.33 18.70
C GLU A 54 19.28 -1.56 19.26
N ARG A 55 19.39 -0.28 19.62
CA ARG A 55 18.27 0.40 20.32
C ARG A 55 17.12 0.82 19.41
N SER A 56 17.41 1.33 18.21
CA SER A 56 16.40 1.83 17.28
C SER A 56 15.60 0.70 16.63
N THR A 57 16.25 -0.43 16.32
CA THR A 57 15.61 -1.62 15.73
C THR A 57 14.77 -2.37 16.75
N LEU A 58 15.23 -2.50 18.00
CA LEU A 58 14.44 -3.14 19.08
C LEU A 58 13.22 -2.31 19.47
N SER A 59 13.30 -0.98 19.46
CA SER A 59 12.14 -0.11 19.70
C SER A 59 11.10 -0.21 18.57
N ALA A 60 11.55 -0.32 17.31
CA ALA A 60 10.66 -0.56 16.16
C ALA A 60 10.02 -1.96 16.16
N LEU A 61 10.62 -2.94 16.85
CA LEU A 61 10.02 -4.25 17.13
C LEU A 61 9.01 -4.21 18.29
N ALA A 62 9.11 -3.22 19.16
CA ALA A 62 8.19 -2.97 20.28
C ALA A 62 7.06 -1.99 19.90
N VAL A 63 6.54 -2.09 18.67
CA VAL A 63 5.35 -1.34 18.25
C VAL A 63 4.12 -2.06 18.78
N TYR A 64 3.28 -1.33 19.53
CA TYR A 64 2.02 -1.88 20.04
C TYR A 64 1.04 -2.12 18.88
N ASP A 65 0.90 -3.38 18.45
CA ASP A 65 -0.07 -3.84 17.45
C ASP A 65 -1.00 -4.91 18.07
N PRO A 66 -2.17 -4.51 18.62
CA PRO A 66 -3.14 -5.45 19.20
C PRO A 66 -3.66 -6.50 18.21
N LEU A 67 -3.58 -6.23 16.90
CA LEU A 67 -4.08 -7.09 15.84
C LEU A 67 -2.94 -7.78 15.07
N GLU A 68 -1.75 -7.86 15.66
CA GLU A 68 -0.55 -8.42 15.03
C GLU A 68 -0.80 -9.79 14.40
N GLU A 69 -1.42 -10.71 15.13
CA GLU A 69 -1.67 -12.06 14.62
C GLU A 69 -2.53 -12.05 13.36
N TRP A 70 -3.54 -11.18 13.31
CA TRP A 70 -4.41 -11.04 12.16
C TRP A 70 -3.67 -10.37 10.99
N ASN A 71 -2.99 -9.26 11.27
CA ASN A 71 -2.21 -8.51 10.28
C ASN A 71 -1.15 -9.39 9.62
N ARG A 72 -0.43 -10.21 10.40
CA ARG A 72 0.56 -11.16 9.88
C ARG A 72 -0.05 -12.24 8.99
N ARG A 73 -1.23 -12.78 9.35
CA ARG A 73 -1.93 -13.77 8.51
C ARG A 73 -2.37 -13.17 7.18
N VAL A 74 -2.97 -11.98 7.20
CA VAL A 74 -3.39 -11.26 5.98
C VAL A 74 -2.18 -10.89 5.13
N TYR A 75 -1.10 -10.40 5.74
CA TYR A 75 0.15 -10.09 5.05
C TYR A 75 0.73 -11.32 4.35
N HIS A 76 0.76 -12.47 5.03
CA HIS A 76 1.23 -13.72 4.44
C HIS A 76 0.39 -14.18 3.25
N PHE A 77 -0.94 -14.04 3.33
CA PHE A 77 -1.82 -14.28 2.18
C PHE A 77 -1.48 -13.33 1.02
N ASN A 78 -1.40 -12.02 1.28
CA ASN A 78 -1.09 -11.01 0.27
C ASN A 78 0.27 -11.27 -0.39
N TYR A 79 1.28 -11.67 0.38
CA TYR A 79 2.61 -11.99 -0.12
C TYR A 79 2.59 -13.17 -1.09
N ARG A 80 1.95 -14.29 -0.71
CA ARG A 80 1.86 -15.46 -1.60
C ARG A 80 1.03 -15.15 -2.84
N PHE A 81 -0.05 -14.40 -2.68
CA PHE A 81 -0.87 -13.94 -3.79
C PHE A 81 -0.08 -13.03 -4.74
N ASP A 82 0.73 -12.12 -4.21
CA ASP A 82 1.60 -11.26 -5.01
C ASP A 82 2.60 -12.08 -5.82
N GLN A 83 3.27 -13.04 -5.20
CA GLN A 83 4.24 -13.90 -5.88
C GLN A 83 3.63 -14.73 -7.01
N TRP A 84 2.44 -15.28 -6.79
CA TRP A 84 1.87 -16.26 -7.72
C TRP A 84 0.96 -15.62 -8.77
N VAL A 85 0.41 -14.44 -8.50
CA VAL A 85 -0.57 -13.78 -9.36
C VAL A 85 -0.07 -12.41 -9.82
N PHE A 86 0.18 -11.47 -8.92
CA PHE A 86 0.50 -10.10 -9.34
C PHE A 86 1.87 -9.99 -10.02
N LEU A 87 2.93 -10.59 -9.49
CA LEU A 87 4.26 -10.53 -10.11
C LEU A 87 4.27 -11.09 -11.54
N PRO A 88 3.71 -12.28 -11.83
CA PRO A 88 3.58 -12.76 -13.21
C PRO A 88 2.77 -11.82 -14.10
N VAL A 89 1.64 -11.29 -13.62
CA VAL A 89 0.79 -10.37 -14.38
C VAL A 89 1.52 -9.06 -14.70
N VAL A 90 2.20 -8.47 -13.73
CA VAL A 90 3.00 -7.24 -13.91
C VAL A 90 4.15 -7.49 -14.88
N ASN A 91 4.82 -8.63 -14.78
CA ASN A 91 5.88 -9.01 -15.73
C ASN A 91 5.35 -9.17 -17.15
N GLY A 92 4.19 -9.82 -17.32
CA GLY A 92 3.49 -9.92 -18.61
C GLY A 92 3.12 -8.56 -19.18
N TYR A 93 2.55 -7.67 -18.35
CA TYR A 93 2.22 -6.30 -18.75
C TYR A 93 3.47 -5.51 -19.19
N ARG A 94 4.58 -5.63 -18.44
CA ARG A 94 5.86 -5.00 -18.79
C ARG A 94 6.48 -5.54 -20.07
N TYR A 95 6.27 -6.82 -20.36
CA TYR A 95 6.76 -7.47 -21.57
C TYR A 95 6.00 -7.01 -22.82
N VAL A 96 4.67 -6.94 -22.73
CA VAL A 96 3.81 -6.57 -23.87
C VAL A 96 3.75 -5.05 -24.08
N THR A 97 3.84 -4.25 -23.02
CA THR A 97 3.60 -2.81 -23.08
C THR A 97 4.91 -2.01 -23.08
N PRO A 98 5.19 -1.22 -24.14
CA PRO A 98 6.34 -0.31 -24.20
C PRO A 98 6.40 0.69 -23.05
N SER A 99 7.60 1.14 -22.70
CA SER A 99 7.84 2.09 -21.60
C SER A 99 7.00 3.38 -21.72
N PHE A 100 6.90 3.96 -22.91
CA PHE A 100 6.16 5.23 -23.11
C PHE A 100 4.66 5.10 -22.81
N LEU A 101 4.02 3.99 -23.18
CA LEU A 101 2.62 3.74 -22.85
C LEU A 101 2.45 3.51 -21.34
N ARG A 102 3.35 2.77 -20.71
CA ARG A 102 3.32 2.55 -19.24
C ARG A 102 3.43 3.87 -18.50
N THR A 103 4.37 4.72 -18.89
CA THR A 103 4.52 6.08 -18.33
C THR A 103 3.27 6.92 -18.58
N GLY A 104 2.67 6.83 -19.78
CA GLY A 104 1.45 7.56 -20.09
C GLY A 104 0.27 7.18 -19.20
N VAL A 105 0.09 5.88 -18.95
CA VAL A 105 -0.93 5.36 -18.02
C VAL A 105 -0.63 5.82 -16.59
N SER A 106 0.62 5.74 -16.14
CA SER A 106 1.02 6.23 -14.82
C SER A 106 0.73 7.73 -14.66
N ASN A 107 1.06 8.55 -15.67
CA ASN A 107 0.78 9.98 -15.67
C ASN A 107 -0.72 10.27 -15.63
N PHE A 108 -1.53 9.52 -16.37
CA PHE A 108 -2.98 9.69 -16.37
C PHE A 108 -3.57 9.47 -14.98
N PHE A 109 -3.22 8.35 -14.32
CA PHE A 109 -3.67 8.08 -12.95
C PHE A 109 -3.10 9.08 -11.95
N ASN A 110 -1.87 9.54 -12.17
CA ASN A 110 -1.26 10.59 -11.37
C ASN A 110 -2.04 11.92 -11.49
N ASN A 111 -2.45 12.31 -12.70
CA ASN A 111 -3.28 13.49 -12.93
C ASN A 111 -4.66 13.34 -12.27
N LEU A 112 -5.28 12.15 -12.34
CA LEU A 112 -6.54 11.89 -11.65
C LEU A 112 -6.38 11.96 -10.12
N GLY A 113 -5.25 11.50 -9.59
CA GLY A 113 -4.88 11.64 -8.18
C GLY A 113 -4.61 13.08 -7.74
N ASP A 114 -4.35 14.00 -8.66
CA ASP A 114 -4.19 15.43 -8.32
C ASP A 114 -5.54 16.09 -7.99
N VAL A 115 -6.68 15.51 -8.41
CA VAL A 115 -8.02 16.00 -8.06
C VAL A 115 -8.31 15.91 -6.55
N PRO A 116 -8.20 14.74 -5.88
CA PRO A 116 -8.36 14.69 -4.44
C PRO A 116 -7.26 15.49 -3.71
N ASN A 117 -6.03 15.55 -4.23
CA ASN A 117 -4.97 16.39 -3.65
C ASN A 117 -5.36 17.88 -3.62
N LEU A 118 -5.99 18.38 -4.71
CA LEU A 118 -6.51 19.75 -4.76
C LEU A 118 -7.60 19.97 -3.72
N LEU A 119 -8.58 19.06 -3.64
CA LEU A 119 -9.67 19.16 -2.68
C LEU A 119 -9.14 19.16 -1.23
N ASN A 120 -8.22 18.26 -0.90
CA ASN A 120 -7.59 18.22 0.41
C ASN A 120 -6.76 19.48 0.71
N SER A 121 -6.01 19.98 -0.27
CA SER A 121 -5.27 21.24 -0.12
C SER A 121 -6.19 22.43 0.16
N LEU A 122 -7.35 22.49 -0.50
CA LEU A 122 -8.36 23.52 -0.28
C LEU A 122 -9.00 23.40 1.11
N LEU A 123 -9.36 22.17 1.52
CA LEU A 123 -9.90 21.91 2.86
C LEU A 123 -8.90 22.31 3.95
N GLN A 124 -7.61 22.05 3.74
CA GLN A 124 -6.55 22.45 4.68
C GLN A 124 -6.15 23.92 4.57
N LEU A 125 -6.84 24.73 3.76
CA LEU A 125 -6.55 26.15 3.52
C LEU A 125 -5.13 26.42 2.99
N LYS A 126 -4.51 25.44 2.31
CA LYS A 126 -3.18 25.54 1.71
C LYS A 126 -3.27 26.19 0.32
N GLY A 127 -3.40 27.51 0.27
CA GLY A 127 -3.59 28.27 -0.96
C GLY A 127 -2.51 28.02 -2.03
N GLN A 128 -1.22 28.09 -1.66
CA GLN A 128 -0.11 27.86 -2.60
C GLN A 128 -0.16 26.46 -3.24
N ARG A 129 -0.31 25.41 -2.41
CA ARG A 129 -0.39 24.02 -2.90
C ARG A 129 -1.61 23.79 -3.78
N SER A 130 -2.73 24.43 -3.47
CA SER A 130 -3.94 24.37 -4.27
C SER A 130 -3.74 25.00 -5.66
N LEU A 131 -3.08 26.15 -5.72
CA LEU A 131 -2.77 26.83 -7.00
C LEU A 131 -1.80 26.00 -7.86
N GLU A 132 -0.74 25.46 -7.25
CA GLU A 132 0.21 24.59 -7.95
C GLU A 132 -0.48 23.33 -8.50
N THR A 133 -1.31 22.66 -7.69
CA THR A 133 -2.06 21.46 -8.09
C THR A 133 -3.08 21.77 -9.19
N THR A 134 -3.75 22.92 -9.11
CA THR A 134 -4.66 23.40 -10.17
C THR A 134 -3.91 23.65 -11.47
N GLY A 135 -2.76 24.33 -11.41
CA GLY A 135 -1.90 24.57 -12.56
C GLY A 135 -1.46 23.25 -13.21
N ARG A 136 -1.06 22.25 -12.40
CA ARG A 136 -0.72 20.91 -12.88
C ARG A 136 -1.89 20.23 -13.59
N LEU A 137 -3.06 20.19 -12.95
CA LEU A 137 -4.28 19.60 -13.53
C LEU A 137 -4.65 20.25 -14.86
N LEU A 138 -4.60 21.58 -14.95
CA LEU A 138 -4.91 22.31 -16.17
C LEU A 138 -3.90 21.99 -17.28
N LEU A 139 -2.60 22.10 -17.00
CA LEU A 139 -1.54 21.88 -17.99
C LEU A 139 -1.49 20.43 -18.46
N ASN A 140 -1.58 19.47 -17.54
CA ASN A 140 -1.53 18.05 -17.87
C ASN A 140 -2.81 17.61 -18.61
N THR A 141 -3.97 18.16 -18.26
CA THR A 141 -5.22 17.81 -18.97
C THR A 141 -5.31 18.46 -20.35
N THR A 142 -4.85 19.71 -20.51
CA THR A 142 -4.95 20.45 -21.78
C THR A 142 -3.80 20.14 -22.73
N ILE A 143 -2.55 20.38 -22.30
CA ILE A 143 -1.34 20.20 -23.11
C ILE A 143 -0.89 18.74 -23.04
N GLY A 144 -1.02 18.10 -21.88
CA GLY A 144 -0.60 16.73 -21.66
C GLY A 144 -1.57 15.65 -22.17
N ILE A 145 -2.56 16.01 -23.00
CA ILE A 145 -3.57 15.09 -23.57
C ILE A 145 -4.27 14.32 -22.45
N ALA A 146 -5.15 14.99 -21.70
CA ALA A 146 -5.89 14.41 -20.57
C ALA A 146 -5.01 13.82 -19.43
N GLY A 147 -3.75 14.25 -19.35
CA GLY A 147 -2.79 13.79 -18.33
C GLY A 147 -1.97 12.58 -18.75
N LEU A 148 -2.03 12.12 -20.01
CA LEU A 148 -1.10 11.10 -20.50
C LEU A 148 0.35 11.59 -20.45
N TRP A 149 0.58 12.88 -20.66
CA TRP A 149 1.88 13.53 -20.53
C TRP A 149 1.87 14.50 -19.36
N ASP A 150 3.06 14.76 -18.78
CA ASP A 150 3.25 15.63 -17.62
C ASP A 150 4.10 16.88 -17.95
N PRO A 151 3.58 17.81 -18.79
CA PRO A 151 4.26 19.07 -19.07
C PRO A 151 4.41 19.95 -17.82
N ALA A 152 3.53 19.81 -16.82
CA ALA A 152 3.57 20.65 -15.63
C ALA A 152 4.85 20.46 -14.82
N THR A 153 5.36 19.22 -14.71
CA THR A 153 6.67 18.96 -14.08
C THR A 153 7.81 19.63 -14.86
N ALA A 154 7.79 19.59 -16.19
CA ALA A 154 8.80 20.24 -17.02
C ALA A 154 8.76 21.79 -16.90
N MET A 155 7.60 22.35 -16.56
CA MET A 155 7.41 23.78 -16.30
C MET A 155 7.73 24.19 -14.84
N GLY A 156 8.23 23.26 -14.01
CA GLY A 156 8.69 23.56 -12.65
C GLY A 156 7.59 23.55 -11.58
N LEU A 157 6.41 23.00 -11.87
CA LEU A 157 5.36 22.84 -10.86
C LEU A 157 5.55 21.50 -10.14
N PRO A 158 5.97 21.46 -8.87
CA PRO A 158 6.15 20.21 -8.14
C PRO A 158 4.79 19.54 -7.87
N ARG A 159 4.77 18.20 -7.86
CA ARG A 159 3.58 17.43 -7.47
C ARG A 159 3.39 17.52 -5.96
N GLN A 160 2.17 17.87 -5.54
CA GLN A 160 1.76 17.87 -4.14
C GLN A 160 1.06 16.55 -3.83
N SER A 161 1.27 16.00 -2.63
CA SER A 161 0.63 14.77 -2.17
C SER A 161 -0.16 15.07 -0.89
N GLU A 162 -1.48 15.09 -0.99
CA GLU A 162 -2.39 15.47 0.09
C GLU A 162 -3.55 14.47 0.14
N ASP A 163 -3.61 13.69 1.21
CA ASP A 163 -4.67 12.73 1.42
C ASP A 163 -5.69 13.23 2.44
N PHE A 164 -6.83 12.54 2.51
CA PHE A 164 -7.89 12.90 3.44
C PHE A 164 -7.48 12.71 4.90
N GLY A 165 -6.56 11.78 5.19
CA GLY A 165 -6.00 11.59 6.53
C GLY A 165 -5.22 12.82 7.00
N GLN A 166 -4.44 13.44 6.13
CA GLN A 166 -3.76 14.71 6.40
C GLN A 166 -4.76 15.85 6.64
N THR A 167 -5.86 15.88 5.89
CA THR A 167 -6.94 16.84 6.12
C THR A 167 -7.59 16.63 7.49
N LEU A 168 -7.87 15.40 7.87
CA LEU A 168 -8.39 15.06 9.20
C LEU A 168 -7.40 15.45 10.31
N GLY A 169 -6.10 15.17 10.11
CA GLY A 169 -5.03 15.58 11.01
C GLY A 169 -4.90 17.11 11.15
N PHE A 170 -5.10 17.87 10.07
CA PHE A 170 -5.15 19.33 10.11
C PHE A 170 -6.27 19.86 11.03
N TYR A 171 -7.39 19.13 11.11
CA TYR A 171 -8.50 19.44 12.01
C TYR A 171 -8.43 18.75 13.38
N GLY A 172 -7.32 18.08 13.70
CA GLY A 172 -7.07 17.50 15.02
C GLY A 172 -7.68 16.11 15.25
N VAL A 173 -8.07 15.41 14.18
CA VAL A 173 -8.46 13.99 14.26
C VAL A 173 -7.19 13.13 14.20
N PRO A 174 -6.97 12.22 15.18
CA PRO A 174 -5.80 11.35 15.23
C PRO A 174 -5.81 10.22 14.20
#